data_AF-A0A2S8SS30-F1
#
_entry.id   AF-A0A2S8SS30-F1
#
_cell.length_a   1.000
_cell.length_b   1.000
_cell.length_c   1.000
_cell.angle_alpha   90.00
_cell.angle_beta   90.00
_cell.angle_gamma   90.00
#
_symmetry.space_group_name_H-M   'P 1'
#
loop_
_entity.id
_entity.type
_entity.pdbx_description
1 polymer ?
#
loop_
_entity_poly.entity_id
_entity_poly.type
_entity_poly.pdbx_seq_one_letter_code
_entity_poly.pdbx_strand_id
1 'polypeptide(L)'
;MINNTLKNTFWKGLGACVMSVTLVGCASNNPSETAPVSNALSTATTNSTSTKTAQPETAKNATRAGADSFTSAATAWTKIAASKANLDQIIEAKQLKKVHEAAFQVRDLVRTLPALSSDLSPDKTQTLATQIKNVDQLASQLDEAGDVGNLKETRENQAGLSDVLDTIQDLYPRGTFQGATSKSLQKK
;
A
#
# COMPACT_ATOMS: atom_id res chain seq x y z
N MET A 1 45.78 -12.45 5.74
CA MET A 1 44.77 -13.16 4.92
C MET A 1 44.40 -14.44 5.65
N ILE A 2 43.18 -14.53 6.21
CA ILE A 2 42.35 -15.75 6.32
C ILE A 2 40.95 -15.20 6.66
N ASN A 3 40.09 -15.10 5.66
CA ASN A 3 38.65 -15.06 5.85
C ASN A 3 38.09 -16.24 5.07
N ASN A 4 37.51 -17.23 5.75
CA ASN A 4 36.43 -17.98 5.13
C ASN A 4 35.54 -18.73 6.12
N THR A 5 34.23 -18.49 5.91
CA THR A 5 33.12 -19.44 5.98
C THR A 5 32.71 -20.02 7.34
N LEU A 6 31.58 -19.54 7.86
CA LEU A 6 30.58 -20.42 8.47
C LEU A 6 29.17 -20.05 8.02
N LYS A 7 28.49 -21.08 7.50
CA LYS A 7 27.09 -21.14 7.10
C LYS A 7 26.23 -21.18 8.37
N ASN A 8 24.98 -20.72 8.32
CA ASN A 8 23.91 -21.58 8.84
C ASN A 8 22.53 -21.34 8.22
N THR A 9 22.06 -22.44 7.65
CA THR A 9 20.75 -22.74 7.12
C THR A 9 19.83 -23.12 8.29
N PHE A 10 18.68 -22.47 8.47
CA PHE A 10 17.61 -23.06 9.29
C PHE A 10 16.23 -22.52 8.87
N TRP A 11 15.75 -23.00 7.73
CA TRP A 11 14.35 -22.88 7.31
C TRP A 11 13.84 -24.29 7.07
N LYS A 12 13.04 -24.82 8.02
CA LYS A 12 12.19 -26.00 7.89
C LYS A 12 11.41 -26.25 9.20
N GLY A 13 10.08 -26.22 9.10
CA GLY A 13 9.22 -27.11 9.88
C GLY A 13 8.56 -26.55 11.13
N LEU A 14 7.44 -25.85 10.94
CA LEU A 14 6.29 -25.87 11.87
C LEU A 14 5.08 -26.08 10.95
N GLY A 15 4.46 -27.25 10.89
CA GLY A 15 3.93 -27.99 12.03
C GLY A 15 2.44 -27.68 12.07
N ALA A 16 1.67 -28.37 11.23
CA ALA A 16 0.24 -28.17 11.07
C ALA A 16 -0.51 -28.52 12.37
N CYS A 17 -1.11 -27.51 13.01
CA CYS A 17 -2.13 -27.73 14.02
C CYS A 17 -3.49 -27.95 13.34
N VAL A 18 -3.91 -29.21 13.25
CA VAL A 18 -5.28 -29.60 12.88
C VAL A 18 -6.17 -29.32 14.11
N MET A 19 -6.88 -28.20 14.12
CA MET A 19 -7.93 -27.95 15.10
C MET A 19 -9.23 -28.58 14.61
N SER A 20 -9.61 -29.66 15.28
CA SER A 20 -10.90 -30.35 15.12
C SER A 20 -12.06 -29.42 15.46
N VAL A 21 -12.91 -29.12 14.48
CA VAL A 21 -14.18 -28.41 14.67
C VAL A 21 -15.23 -29.42 15.12
N THR A 22 -15.64 -29.36 16.39
CA THR A 22 -16.86 -30.04 16.85
C THR A 22 -18.06 -29.15 16.60
N LEU A 23 -18.96 -29.64 15.74
CA LEU A 23 -20.26 -29.08 15.44
C LEU A 23 -21.19 -29.20 16.67
N VAL A 24 -21.63 -28.08 17.24
CA VAL A 24 -22.81 -28.01 18.11
C VAL A 24 -23.63 -26.81 17.66
N GLY A 25 -24.85 -27.07 17.20
CA GLY A 25 -25.78 -26.07 16.70
C GLY A 25 -26.73 -25.54 17.77
N CYS A 26 -27.34 -24.39 17.47
CA CYS A 26 -28.68 -23.95 17.85
C CYS A 26 -29.13 -23.00 16.71
N ALA A 27 -30.11 -23.35 15.87
CA ALA A 27 -31.54 -23.24 16.11
C ALA A 27 -31.98 -21.79 16.45
N SER A 28 -32.55 -21.09 15.46
CA SER A 28 -33.56 -20.03 15.67
C SER A 28 -34.35 -19.82 14.39
N ASN A 29 -35.62 -20.24 14.47
CA ASN A 29 -36.68 -19.95 13.52
C ASN A 29 -37.31 -18.60 13.87
N ASN A 30 -37.73 -17.81 12.89
CA ASN A 30 -39.15 -17.41 12.76
C ASN A 30 -39.48 -16.63 11.46
N PRO A 31 -40.77 -16.56 11.07
CA PRO A 31 -41.24 -16.45 9.69
C PRO A 31 -41.95 -15.12 9.35
N SER A 32 -42.37 -15.02 8.06
CA SER A 32 -43.50 -14.23 7.54
C SER A 32 -43.35 -12.69 7.64
N GLU A 33 -43.83 -11.84 6.74
CA GLU A 33 -44.79 -11.94 5.64
C GLU A 33 -44.74 -10.64 4.81
N THR A 34 -45.48 -10.62 3.70
CA THR A 34 -46.09 -9.46 3.02
C THR A 34 -45.24 -8.56 2.09
N ALA A 35 -45.47 -8.78 0.79
CA ALA A 35 -45.47 -7.74 -0.25
C ALA A 35 -46.68 -6.79 -0.06
N PRO A 36 -46.71 -5.61 -0.72
CA PRO A 36 -47.40 -5.56 -2.01
C PRO A 36 -46.78 -4.64 -3.09
N VAL A 37 -46.94 -5.12 -4.33
CA VAL A 37 -47.17 -4.50 -5.65
C VAL A 37 -47.32 -2.96 -5.82
N SER A 38 -46.71 -2.48 -6.91
CA SER A 38 -47.33 -1.74 -8.05
C SER A 38 -46.75 -0.36 -8.44
N ASN A 39 -46.25 -0.34 -9.68
CA ASN A 39 -46.41 0.65 -10.76
C ASN A 39 -46.12 2.14 -10.53
N ALA A 40 -45.19 2.67 -11.35
CA ALA A 40 -45.47 3.85 -12.16
C ALA A 40 -44.63 3.88 -13.45
N LEU A 41 -45.36 3.78 -14.55
CA LEU A 41 -45.03 4.07 -15.94
C LEU A 41 -45.11 5.59 -16.18
N SER A 42 -44.17 6.17 -16.95
CA SER A 42 -44.33 7.32 -17.89
C SER A 42 -42.94 7.91 -18.23
N THR A 43 -42.38 7.60 -19.40
CA THR A 43 -42.42 8.36 -20.68
C THR A 43 -41.43 9.51 -20.80
N ALA A 44 -40.40 9.24 -21.61
CA ALA A 44 -39.78 10.04 -22.68
C ALA A 44 -39.44 11.54 -22.46
N THR A 45 -38.22 11.93 -22.84
CA THR A 45 -37.98 12.90 -23.95
C THR A 45 -36.48 13.21 -24.15
N THR A 46 -35.99 12.72 -25.29
CA THR A 46 -35.02 13.28 -26.27
C THR A 46 -33.63 13.80 -25.89
N ASN A 47 -32.66 13.18 -26.59
CA ASN A 47 -31.57 13.75 -27.39
C ASN A 47 -30.49 14.60 -26.70
N SER A 48 -29.24 14.12 -26.81
CA SER A 48 -28.30 14.72 -27.78
C SER A 48 -27.07 13.85 -28.02
N THR A 49 -26.91 13.50 -29.28
CA THR A 49 -25.71 13.04 -29.97
C THR A 49 -24.51 13.94 -29.67
N SER A 50 -23.38 13.36 -29.23
CA SER A 50 -22.05 13.92 -29.47
C SER A 50 -21.14 12.84 -30.03
N THR A 51 -21.14 12.80 -31.36
CA THR A 51 -19.96 12.61 -32.22
C THR A 51 -18.76 11.90 -31.60
N LYS A 52 -18.75 10.58 -31.77
CA LYS A 52 -17.56 9.79 -32.01
C LYS A 52 -16.99 10.16 -33.39
N THR A 53 -15.92 10.95 -33.43
CA THR A 53 -15.07 11.09 -34.62
C THR A 53 -13.59 11.00 -34.21
N ALA A 54 -12.98 9.95 -34.74
CA ALA A 54 -11.57 9.65 -34.95
C ALA A 54 -10.49 10.63 -34.43
N GLN A 55 -9.62 10.07 -33.58
CA GLN A 55 -8.19 10.35 -33.55
C GLN A 55 -7.60 10.08 -34.95
N PRO A 56 -6.66 10.90 -35.43
CA PRO A 56 -5.27 10.51 -35.27
C PRO A 56 -4.37 11.72 -35.00
N GLU A 57 -4.01 11.97 -33.74
CA GLU A 57 -2.77 12.68 -33.40
C GLU A 57 -1.96 11.82 -32.45
N THR A 58 -1.24 10.89 -33.05
CA THR A 58 -0.27 10.01 -32.42
C THR A 58 1.00 10.79 -32.02
N ALA A 59 1.38 10.57 -30.77
CA ALA A 59 2.77 10.39 -30.31
C ALA A 59 3.60 11.58 -29.79
N LYS A 60 3.08 12.78 -29.54
CA LYS A 60 3.88 13.84 -28.87
C LYS A 60 3.36 14.34 -27.51
N ASN A 61 2.10 14.09 -27.15
CA ASN A 61 1.50 14.63 -25.92
C ASN A 61 1.35 13.61 -24.77
N ALA A 62 1.37 12.29 -25.07
CA ALA A 62 1.31 11.24 -24.04
C ALA A 62 2.58 11.20 -23.15
N THR A 63 3.72 11.62 -23.69
CA THR A 63 5.00 11.66 -22.95
C THR A 63 5.04 12.76 -21.89
N ARG A 64 4.24 13.82 -22.04
CA ARG A 64 4.23 14.96 -21.10
C ARG A 64 3.33 14.72 -19.89
N ALA A 65 2.13 14.16 -20.11
CA ALA A 65 1.23 13.74 -19.03
C ALA A 65 1.89 12.69 -18.12
N GLY A 66 2.61 11.72 -18.71
CA GLY A 66 3.42 10.74 -18.00
C GLY A 66 4.56 11.32 -17.17
N ALA A 67 5.20 12.39 -17.65
CA ALA A 67 6.27 13.05 -16.91
C ALA A 67 5.74 13.85 -15.70
N ASP A 68 4.55 14.45 -15.82
CA ASP A 68 3.94 15.27 -14.78
C ASP A 68 3.36 14.44 -13.62
N SER A 69 2.79 13.26 -13.90
CA SER A 69 2.30 12.34 -12.86
C SER A 69 3.44 11.78 -12.02
N PHE A 70 4.53 11.34 -12.65
CA PHE A 70 5.71 10.85 -11.92
C PHE A 70 6.40 11.94 -11.10
N THR A 71 6.31 13.22 -11.50
CA THR A 71 6.79 14.34 -10.68
C THR A 71 5.96 14.52 -9.40
N SER A 72 4.63 14.38 -9.50
CA SER A 72 3.74 14.43 -8.35
C SER A 72 3.93 13.23 -7.42
N ALA A 73 4.07 12.02 -7.99
CA ALA A 73 4.41 10.81 -7.25
C ALA A 73 5.77 10.93 -6.54
N ALA A 74 6.78 11.53 -7.19
CA ALA A 74 8.09 11.78 -6.57
C ALA A 74 8.02 12.74 -5.38
N THR A 75 7.17 13.77 -5.47
CA THR A 75 6.92 14.69 -4.36
C THR A 75 6.25 13.99 -3.18
N ALA A 76 5.23 13.17 -3.44
CA ALA A 76 4.60 12.35 -2.41
C ALA A 76 5.59 11.35 -1.79
N TRP A 77 6.44 10.72 -2.61
CA TRP A 77 7.47 9.80 -2.14
C TRP A 77 8.47 10.43 -1.18
N THR A 78 8.82 11.70 -1.38
CA THR A 78 9.70 12.42 -0.44
C THR A 78 9.06 12.52 0.96
N LYS A 79 7.73 12.70 1.04
CA LYS A 79 7.00 12.70 2.31
C LYS A 79 6.94 11.29 2.92
N ILE A 80 6.73 10.27 2.09
CA ILE A 80 6.74 8.86 2.54
C ILE A 80 8.11 8.51 3.14
N ALA A 81 9.21 8.84 2.45
CA ALA A 81 10.56 8.60 2.92
C ALA A 81 10.86 9.33 4.24
N ALA A 82 10.40 10.59 4.38
CA ALA A 82 10.54 11.33 5.63
C ALA A 82 9.74 10.70 6.79
N SER A 83 8.49 10.29 6.54
CA SER A 83 7.66 9.60 7.55
C SER A 83 8.24 8.25 7.94
N LYS A 84 8.79 7.48 6.98
CA LYS A 84 9.52 6.24 7.25
C LYS A 84 10.74 6.49 8.12
N ALA A 85 11.56 7.50 7.80
CA ALA A 85 12.72 7.85 8.60
C ALA A 85 12.34 8.25 10.04
N ASN A 86 11.22 8.97 10.21
CA ASN A 86 10.69 9.30 11.53
C ASN A 86 10.25 8.03 12.30
N LEU A 87 9.57 7.10 11.64
CA LEU A 87 9.20 5.80 12.23
C LEU A 87 10.45 5.03 12.67
N ASP A 88 11.48 4.95 11.82
CA ASP A 88 12.75 4.29 12.13
C ASP A 88 13.38 4.90 13.40
N GLN A 89 13.45 6.24 13.47
CA GLN A 89 13.97 6.96 14.64
C GLN A 89 13.18 6.68 15.92
N ILE A 90 11.84 6.64 15.85
CA ILE A 90 10.97 6.31 16.99
C ILE A 90 11.27 4.90 17.52
N ILE A 91 11.46 3.93 16.63
CA ILE A 91 11.75 2.53 16.98
C ILE A 91 13.17 2.40 17.54
N GLU A 92 14.15 3.08 16.96
CA GLU A 92 15.53 3.15 17.46
C GLU A 92 15.59 3.76 18.88
N ALA A 93 14.83 4.82 19.10
CA ALA A 93 14.68 5.47 20.40
C ALA A 93 13.81 4.66 21.39
N LYS A 94 13.30 3.49 20.98
CA LYS A 94 12.40 2.62 21.76
C LYS A 94 11.13 3.33 22.26
N GLN A 95 10.67 4.35 21.52
CA GLN A 95 9.45 5.10 21.84
C GLN A 95 8.20 4.37 21.33
N LEU A 96 7.98 3.13 21.79
CA LEU A 96 6.98 2.21 21.22
C LEU A 96 5.54 2.75 21.23
N LYS A 97 5.19 3.57 22.21
CA LYS A 97 3.88 4.23 22.29
C LYS A 97 3.60 5.24 21.17
N LYS A 98 4.62 5.66 20.42
CA LYS A 98 4.48 6.58 19.27
C LYS A 98 4.55 5.86 17.92
N VAL A 99 4.80 4.55 17.92
CA VAL A 99 4.96 3.78 16.68
C VAL A 99 3.69 3.83 15.84
N HIS A 100 2.51 3.76 16.45
CA HIS A 100 1.24 3.78 15.73
C HIS A 100 1.03 5.07 14.93
N GLU A 101 1.31 6.24 15.53
CA GLU A 101 1.16 7.54 14.84
C GLU A 101 2.06 7.60 13.61
N ALA A 102 3.32 7.21 13.77
CA ALA A 102 4.29 7.24 12.68
C ALA A 102 4.00 6.19 11.59
N ALA A 103 3.56 4.99 11.97
CA ALA A 103 3.20 3.93 11.02
C ALA A 103 1.95 4.31 10.20
N PHE A 104 0.92 4.88 10.84
CA PHE A 104 -0.27 5.35 10.13
C PHE A 104 0.01 6.55 9.24
N GLN A 105 0.96 7.42 9.60
CA GLN A 105 1.39 8.49 8.72
C GLN A 105 2.00 7.95 7.41
N VAL A 106 2.83 6.90 7.49
CA VAL A 106 3.37 6.23 6.29
C VAL A 106 2.23 5.63 5.46
N ARG A 107 1.33 4.87 6.11
CA ARG A 107 0.15 4.26 5.47
C ARG A 107 -0.68 5.28 4.70
N ASP A 108 -1.05 6.37 5.35
CA ASP A 108 -1.95 7.36 4.78
C ASP A 108 -1.32 8.07 3.58
N LEU A 109 -0.01 8.34 3.63
CA LEU A 109 0.73 8.90 2.49
C LEU A 109 0.81 7.90 1.32
N VAL A 110 1.10 6.63 1.58
CA VAL A 110 1.18 5.57 0.56
C VAL A 110 -0.18 5.39 -0.15
N ARG A 111 -1.29 5.52 0.58
CA ARG A 111 -2.66 5.46 0.01
C ARG A 111 -2.96 6.58 -0.98
N THR A 112 -2.19 7.67 -1.00
CA THR A 112 -2.35 8.74 -1.99
C THR A 112 -1.72 8.41 -3.35
N LEU A 113 -0.78 7.46 -3.40
CA LEU A 113 -0.01 7.16 -4.61
C LEU A 113 -0.83 6.72 -5.83
N PRO A 114 -1.89 5.91 -5.72
CA PRO A 114 -2.68 5.50 -6.89
C PRO A 114 -3.22 6.69 -7.69
N ALA A 115 -3.66 7.76 -7.01
CA ALA A 115 -4.16 8.97 -7.65
C ALA A 115 -3.06 9.78 -8.36
N LEU A 116 -1.79 9.58 -7.97
CA LEU A 116 -0.63 10.27 -8.51
C LEU A 116 0.13 9.45 -9.56
N SER A 117 -0.32 8.23 -9.83
CA SER A 117 0.41 7.22 -10.63
C SER A 117 -0.39 6.74 -11.84
N SER A 118 -1.17 7.64 -12.45
CA SER A 118 -2.05 7.36 -13.59
C SER A 118 -1.34 6.74 -14.79
N ASP A 119 -0.03 6.96 -14.92
CA ASP A 119 0.77 6.49 -16.04
C ASP A 119 1.52 5.18 -15.77
N LEU A 120 1.27 4.52 -14.63
CA LEU A 120 1.71 3.14 -14.42
C LEU A 120 0.96 2.18 -15.34
N SER A 121 1.66 1.16 -15.84
CA SER A 121 1.01 0.08 -16.59
C SER A 121 -0.02 -0.66 -15.71
N PRO A 122 -1.05 -1.29 -16.29
CA PRO A 122 -2.08 -1.99 -15.52
C PRO A 122 -1.51 -3.00 -14.50
N ASP A 123 -0.51 -3.79 -14.90
CA ASP A 123 0.16 -4.76 -14.02
C ASP A 123 0.84 -4.09 -12.81
N LYS A 124 1.48 -2.93 -13.05
CA LYS A 124 2.14 -2.15 -12.00
C LYS A 124 1.11 -1.49 -11.09
N THR A 125 0.00 -1.02 -11.63
CA THR A 125 -1.12 -0.46 -10.84
C THR A 125 -1.76 -1.53 -9.95
N GLN A 126 -1.94 -2.75 -10.45
CA GLN A 126 -2.43 -3.87 -9.64
C GLN A 126 -1.43 -4.25 -8.54
N THR A 127 -0.13 -4.26 -8.88
CA THR A 127 0.92 -4.50 -7.90
C THR A 127 0.93 -3.41 -6.82
N LEU A 128 0.83 -2.14 -7.22
CA LEU A 128 0.71 -1.00 -6.30
C LEU A 128 -0.47 -1.18 -5.34
N ALA A 129 -1.66 -1.51 -5.86
CA ALA A 129 -2.84 -1.74 -5.03
C ALA A 129 -2.65 -2.89 -4.02
N THR A 130 -1.93 -3.93 -4.41
CA THR A 130 -1.58 -5.05 -3.51
C THR A 130 -0.62 -4.60 -2.42
N GLN A 131 0.43 -3.87 -2.78
CA GLN A 131 1.41 -3.39 -1.81
C GLN A 131 0.83 -2.36 -0.84
N ILE A 132 -0.12 -1.53 -1.26
CA ILE A 132 -0.84 -0.63 -0.36
C ILE A 132 -1.59 -1.42 0.74
N LYS A 133 -2.22 -2.55 0.39
CA LYS A 133 -2.87 -3.42 1.39
C LYS A 133 -1.85 -4.03 2.35
N ASN A 134 -0.67 -4.40 1.86
CA ASN A 134 0.41 -4.89 2.72
C ASN A 134 0.90 -3.79 3.68
N VAL A 135 1.02 -2.54 3.21
CA VAL A 135 1.32 -1.38 4.09
C VAL A 135 0.22 -1.20 5.14
N ASP A 136 -1.06 -1.28 4.76
CA ASP A 136 -2.18 -1.18 5.71
C ASP A 136 -2.06 -2.24 6.82
N GLN A 137 -1.79 -3.50 6.45
CA GLN A 137 -1.63 -4.60 7.40
C GLN A 137 -0.42 -4.42 8.32
N LEU A 138 0.74 -4.08 7.76
CA LEU A 138 1.97 -3.87 8.53
C LEU A 138 1.86 -2.67 9.47
N ALA A 139 1.15 -1.61 9.07
CA ALA A 139 0.91 -0.47 9.92
C ALA A 139 0.01 -0.84 11.12
N SER A 140 -1.01 -1.67 10.92
CA SER A 140 -1.82 -2.23 12.02
C SER A 140 -1.01 -3.15 12.94
N GLN A 141 -0.13 -3.98 12.39
CA GLN A 141 0.75 -4.84 13.20
C GLN A 141 1.81 -4.04 13.98
N LEU A 142 2.29 -2.92 13.42
CA LEU A 142 3.17 -1.99 14.11
C LEU A 142 2.47 -1.29 15.29
N ASP A 143 1.21 -0.91 15.10
CA ASP A 143 0.33 -0.39 16.14
C ASP A 143 0.16 -1.40 17.28
N GLU A 144 -0.33 -2.61 16.97
CA GLU A 144 -0.52 -3.69 17.95
C GLU A 144 0.77 -4.02 18.73
N ALA A 145 1.89 -4.20 18.02
CA ALA A 145 3.18 -4.50 18.65
C ALA A 145 3.71 -3.34 19.51
N GLY A 146 3.52 -2.09 19.05
CA GLY A 146 3.90 -0.89 19.80
C GLY A 146 3.08 -0.72 21.08
N ASP A 147 1.79 -1.03 21.01
CA ASP A 147 0.86 -0.93 22.14
C ASP A 147 1.19 -1.90 23.25
N VAL A 148 1.51 -3.15 22.93
CA VAL A 148 1.94 -4.17 23.90
C VAL A 148 3.42 -4.06 24.28
N GLY A 149 4.17 -3.14 23.65
CA GLY A 149 5.58 -2.90 23.96
C GLY A 149 6.54 -3.98 23.43
N ASN A 150 6.14 -4.74 22.41
CA ASN A 150 6.94 -5.81 21.83
C ASN A 150 7.96 -5.27 20.81
N LEU A 151 9.10 -4.79 21.30
CA LEU A 151 10.16 -4.21 20.46
C LEU A 151 10.68 -5.16 19.37
N LYS A 152 10.70 -6.48 19.60
CA LYS A 152 11.17 -7.45 18.61
C LYS A 152 10.22 -7.48 17.42
N GLU A 153 8.93 -7.67 17.70
CA GLU A 153 7.88 -7.71 16.68
C GLU A 153 7.72 -6.37 15.97
N THR A 154 7.82 -5.25 16.70
CA THR A 154 7.86 -3.90 16.09
C THR A 154 8.97 -3.79 15.02
N ARG A 155 10.16 -4.32 15.28
CA ARG A 155 11.27 -4.29 14.31
C ARG A 155 11.05 -5.22 13.13
N GLU A 156 10.48 -6.40 13.37
CA GLU A 156 10.14 -7.34 12.29
C GLU A 156 9.09 -6.73 11.35
N ASN A 157 8.04 -6.10 11.91
CA ASN A 157 7.02 -5.42 11.12
C ASN A 157 7.57 -4.17 10.41
N GLN A 158 8.49 -3.43 11.03
CA GLN A 158 9.16 -2.29 10.39
C GLN A 158 10.03 -2.73 9.21
N ALA A 159 10.75 -3.86 9.33
CA ALA A 159 11.53 -4.41 8.22
C ALA A 159 10.62 -4.80 7.06
N GLY A 160 9.50 -5.49 7.35
CA GLY A 160 8.50 -5.82 6.33
C GLY A 160 7.91 -4.57 5.66
N LEU A 161 7.66 -3.50 6.42
CA LEU A 161 7.20 -2.23 5.86
C LEU A 161 8.24 -1.63 4.91
N SER A 162 9.53 -1.69 5.26
CA SER A 162 10.62 -1.23 4.41
C SER A 162 10.67 -2.00 3.08
N ASP A 163 10.58 -3.33 3.12
CA ASP A 163 10.62 -4.19 1.93
C ASP A 163 9.44 -3.91 0.98
N VAL A 164 8.25 -3.66 1.55
CA VAL A 164 7.07 -3.28 0.77
C VAL A 164 7.24 -1.91 0.13
N LEU A 165 7.81 -0.93 0.84
CA LEU A 165 8.10 0.40 0.29
C LEU A 165 9.14 0.32 -0.85
N ASP A 166 10.17 -0.50 -0.70
CA ASP A 166 11.16 -0.72 -1.76
C ASP A 166 10.51 -1.35 -3.00
N THR A 167 9.63 -2.33 -2.80
CA THR A 167 8.84 -2.94 -3.90
C THR A 167 7.96 -1.91 -4.60
N ILE A 168 7.31 -1.00 -3.87
CA ILE A 168 6.52 0.09 -4.46
C ILE A 168 7.43 1.01 -5.27
N GLN A 169 8.62 1.34 -4.76
CA GLN A 169 9.59 2.19 -5.44
C GLN A 169 9.99 1.62 -6.82
N ASP A 170 10.19 0.30 -6.89
CA ASP A 170 10.59 -0.41 -8.11
C ASP A 170 9.50 -0.47 -9.19
N LEU A 171 8.25 -0.12 -8.86
CA LEU A 171 7.19 0.01 -9.86
C LEU A 171 7.42 1.21 -10.77
N TYR A 172 8.12 2.24 -10.31
CA TYR A 172 8.32 3.47 -11.07
C TYR A 172 9.58 3.41 -11.94
N PRO A 173 9.63 4.20 -13.03
CA PRO A 173 10.85 4.31 -13.83
C PRO A 173 12.08 4.69 -12.98
N ARG A 174 13.25 4.14 -13.32
CA ARG A 174 14.51 4.52 -12.68
C ARG A 174 14.75 6.01 -12.92
N GLY A 175 15.00 6.77 -11.86
CA GLY A 175 15.10 8.24 -11.97
C GLY A 175 14.00 8.99 -11.27
N THR A 176 12.80 8.40 -11.14
CA THR A 176 11.64 9.10 -10.58
C THR A 176 11.91 9.67 -9.19
N PHE A 177 12.63 8.93 -8.34
CA PHE A 177 12.88 9.32 -6.95
C PHE A 177 14.30 9.84 -6.66
N GLN A 178 15.16 10.04 -7.68
CA GLN A 178 16.57 10.42 -7.47
C GLN A 178 16.74 11.80 -6.77
N GLY A 179 15.72 12.66 -6.80
CA GLY A 179 15.69 13.92 -6.05
C GLY A 179 15.56 13.75 -4.53
N ALA A 180 15.03 12.62 -4.05
CA ALA A 180 14.81 12.38 -2.62
C ALA A 180 16.07 11.86 -1.90
N THR A 181 16.94 11.11 -2.59
CA THR A 181 18.17 10.52 -2.02
C THR A 181 19.40 11.42 -2.13
N SER A 182 19.42 12.35 -3.07
CA SER A 182 20.63 13.16 -3.37
C SER A 182 20.84 14.35 -2.43
N LYS A 183 19.85 14.74 -1.62
CA LYS A 183 19.93 15.97 -0.79
C LYS A 183 20.58 15.76 0.58
N SER A 184 20.86 14.51 0.99
CA SER A 184 21.47 14.21 2.29
C SER A 184 23.02 14.16 2.27
N LEU A 185 23.68 14.38 1.12
CA LEU A 185 25.13 14.24 0.99
C LEU A 185 25.86 15.53 0.58
N GLN A 186 25.33 16.70 0.95
CA GLN A 186 26.04 17.98 0.78
C GLN A 186 25.92 18.85 2.05
N LYS A 187 26.56 18.40 3.13
CA LYS A 187 27.05 19.32 4.17
C LYS A 187 28.31 18.72 4.79
N LYS A 188 29.44 19.10 4.18
CA LYS A 188 30.76 19.03 4.82
C LYS A 188 30.91 20.21 5.78
#